data_AF-A0A560L052-F1
#
_entry.id   AF-A0A560L052-F1
#
_cell.length_a   1.000
_cell.length_b   1.000
_cell.length_c   1.000
_cell.angle_alpha   90.00
_cell.angle_beta   90.00
_cell.angle_gamma   90.00
#
_symmetry.space_group_name_H-M   'P 1'
#
loop_
_entity.id
_entity.type
_entity.pdbx_description
1 polymer ?
#
loop_
_entity_poly.entity_id
_entity_poly.type
_entity_poly.pdbx_seq_one_letter_code
_entity_poly.pdbx_strand_id
1 'polypeptide(L)'
;MKHTLLVVALAAAACAGASSAVQAQEAVDKATAAAFDNRMFAGPLGAKAYACFVRRYDANHLAQHPKQKVSAMKLLVSAEDAPEDKTTNYSFRLGVIYRHRSGNFDSSGYCNHAVATESGHEIRFECGVDCEGGGISVALSKDDKSAIARLSSIRMWNRNKPDDDASEELLAGADDKIFRVDRADARECAELVTDRKELAALRHK
;
A
#
# COMPACT_ATOMS: atom_id res chain seq x y z
N MET A 1 75.28 7.83 -24.95
CA MET A 1 74.89 8.79 -26.01
C MET A 1 73.39 8.98 -25.93
N LYS A 2 72.95 10.25 -25.95
CA LYS A 2 71.54 10.68 -25.95
C LYS A 2 70.77 10.02 -27.10
N HIS A 3 69.52 9.64 -26.89
CA HIS A 3 68.37 10.34 -27.48
C HIS A 3 67.03 9.74 -27.00
N THR A 4 66.30 10.62 -26.32
CA THR A 4 64.88 10.65 -25.98
C THR A 4 63.96 10.39 -27.18
N LEU A 5 62.80 9.77 -26.97
CA LEU A 5 61.54 10.11 -27.63
C LEU A 5 60.33 9.65 -26.77
N LEU A 6 59.46 10.62 -26.46
CA LEU A 6 58.11 10.49 -25.88
C LEU A 6 57.20 9.63 -26.82
N VAL A 7 55.98 9.17 -26.53
CA VAL A 7 54.72 9.74 -25.97
C VAL A 7 53.83 8.47 -25.72
N VAL A 8 52.91 8.31 -24.78
CA VAL A 8 51.57 8.94 -24.63
C VAL A 8 50.96 8.40 -23.33
N ALA A 9 50.42 9.31 -22.51
CA ALA A 9 49.56 9.00 -21.38
C ALA A 9 48.13 8.69 -21.85
N LEU A 10 47.56 7.57 -21.39
CA LEU A 10 46.10 7.38 -21.33
C LEU A 10 45.71 7.17 -19.87
N ALA A 11 45.23 8.24 -19.25
CA ALA A 11 44.51 8.16 -17.99
C ALA A 11 43.07 7.73 -18.30
N ALA A 12 42.74 6.48 -18.03
CA ALA A 12 41.36 6.00 -18.08
C ALA A 12 40.62 6.50 -16.83
N ALA A 13 39.85 7.57 -16.98
CA ALA A 13 38.88 8.00 -15.97
C ALA A 13 37.67 7.06 -16.01
N ALA A 14 37.66 6.05 -15.13
CA ALA A 14 36.50 5.21 -14.91
C ALA A 14 35.42 6.05 -14.21
N CYS A 15 34.40 6.45 -14.96
CA CYS A 15 33.17 6.99 -14.40
C CYS A 15 32.47 5.85 -13.64
N ALA A 16 32.55 5.87 -12.32
CA ALA A 16 31.72 5.03 -11.46
C ALA A 16 30.27 5.49 -11.62
N GLY A 17 29.53 4.80 -12.50
CA GLY A 17 28.09 4.96 -12.59
C GLY A 17 27.46 4.57 -11.27
N ALA A 18 26.91 5.54 -10.55
CA ALA A 18 26.02 5.29 -9.42
C ALA A 18 24.79 4.54 -9.96
N SER A 19 24.86 3.20 -9.90
CA SER A 19 23.71 2.36 -10.15
C SER A 19 22.76 2.60 -9.00
N SER A 20 21.71 3.37 -9.26
CA SER A 20 20.56 3.45 -8.36
C SER A 20 19.99 2.04 -8.29
N ALA A 21 20.30 1.33 -7.19
CA ALA A 21 19.73 0.02 -6.93
C ALA A 21 18.24 0.21 -6.70
N VAL A 22 17.45 0.05 -7.77
CA VAL A 22 16.06 -0.37 -7.63
C VAL A 22 16.15 -1.78 -7.08
N GLN A 23 16.03 -1.89 -5.75
CA GLN A 23 16.07 -3.17 -5.05
C GLN A 23 14.93 -4.03 -5.59
N ALA A 24 15.26 -5.16 -6.21
CA ALA A 24 14.29 -6.08 -6.78
C ALA A 24 13.60 -6.84 -5.64
N GLN A 25 12.29 -6.60 -5.44
CA GLN A 25 11.47 -7.42 -4.55
C GLN A 25 11.39 -8.85 -5.10
N GLU A 26 11.68 -9.86 -4.27
CA GLU A 26 11.53 -11.27 -4.65
C GLU A 26 10.06 -11.70 -4.55
N ALA A 27 9.52 -12.16 -5.67
CA ALA A 27 8.24 -12.86 -5.70
C ALA A 27 8.34 -14.12 -4.85
N VAL A 28 7.35 -14.36 -3.98
CA VAL A 28 7.31 -15.58 -3.16
C VAL A 28 6.83 -16.77 -3.98
N ASP A 29 7.13 -17.99 -3.53
CA ASP A 29 6.60 -19.18 -4.17
C ASP A 29 5.06 -19.25 -4.06
N LYS A 30 4.44 -20.05 -4.95
CA LYS A 30 2.98 -20.15 -5.06
C LYS A 30 2.30 -20.61 -3.77
N ALA A 31 2.92 -21.50 -2.99
CA ALA A 31 2.32 -21.99 -1.75
C ALA A 31 2.34 -20.91 -0.66
N THR A 32 3.45 -20.17 -0.57
CA THR A 32 3.59 -19.01 0.31
C THR A 32 2.61 -17.90 -0.04
N ALA A 33 2.45 -17.57 -1.33
CA ALA A 33 1.46 -16.60 -1.79
C ALA A 33 0.02 -17.03 -1.42
N ALA A 34 -0.34 -18.28 -1.72
CA ALA A 34 -1.66 -18.81 -1.39
C ALA A 34 -1.94 -18.86 0.12
N ALA A 35 -0.93 -19.14 0.94
CA ALA A 35 -1.05 -19.08 2.39
C ALA A 35 -1.28 -17.64 2.89
N PHE A 36 -0.59 -16.65 2.29
CA PHE A 36 -0.80 -15.25 2.60
C PHE A 36 -2.22 -14.80 2.21
N ASP A 37 -2.69 -15.18 1.02
CA ASP A 37 -4.05 -14.86 0.56
C ASP A 37 -5.11 -15.44 1.50
N ASN A 38 -4.98 -16.72 1.88
CA ASN A 38 -5.89 -17.35 2.83
C ASN A 38 -5.98 -16.58 4.15
N ARG A 39 -4.85 -16.07 4.65
CA ARG A 39 -4.80 -15.25 5.86
C ARG A 39 -5.39 -13.86 5.63
N MET A 40 -5.08 -13.22 4.51
CA MET A 40 -5.58 -11.88 4.17
C MET A 40 -7.11 -11.87 4.09
N PHE A 41 -7.69 -12.84 3.38
CA PHE A 41 -9.11 -12.89 3.07
C PHE A 41 -9.92 -13.81 3.99
N ALA A 42 -9.30 -14.33 5.04
CA ALA A 42 -9.91 -15.23 6.03
C ALA A 42 -10.55 -16.49 5.40
N GLY A 43 -9.92 -17.02 4.36
CA GLY A 43 -10.40 -18.19 3.63
C GLY A 43 -9.89 -18.24 2.18
N PRO A 44 -10.23 -19.32 1.45
CA PRO A 44 -9.85 -19.47 0.05
C PRO A 44 -10.46 -18.36 -0.81
N LEU A 45 -9.70 -17.93 -1.82
CA LEU A 45 -10.22 -17.02 -2.83
C LEU A 45 -11.28 -17.74 -3.67
N GLY A 46 -12.44 -17.09 -3.82
CA GLY A 46 -13.37 -17.38 -4.92
C GLY A 46 -13.32 -16.24 -5.93
N ALA A 47 -14.38 -16.09 -6.73
CA ALA A 47 -14.44 -15.04 -7.76
C ALA A 47 -14.18 -13.62 -7.23
N LYS A 48 -14.60 -13.33 -5.99
CA LYS A 48 -14.33 -12.04 -5.33
C LYS A 48 -14.24 -12.15 -3.80
N ALA A 49 -13.17 -11.62 -3.24
CA ALA A 49 -12.91 -11.59 -1.80
C ALA A 49 -12.59 -10.18 -1.31
N TYR A 50 -12.89 -9.93 -0.03
CA TYR A 50 -12.68 -8.63 0.62
C TYR A 50 -12.09 -8.83 2.00
N ALA A 51 -11.14 -7.97 2.36
CA ALA A 51 -10.60 -7.85 3.70
C ALA A 51 -10.70 -6.37 4.12
N CYS A 52 -11.52 -6.08 5.13
CA CYS A 52 -11.66 -4.74 5.68
C CYS A 52 -10.87 -4.62 6.98
N PHE A 53 -10.15 -3.52 7.12
CA PHE A 53 -9.41 -3.16 8.32
C PHE A 53 -9.70 -1.71 8.69
N VAL A 54 -9.87 -1.43 9.98
CA VAL A 54 -10.24 -0.11 10.48
C VAL A 54 -9.44 0.24 11.71
N ARG A 55 -9.07 1.51 11.82
CA ARG A 55 -8.52 2.11 13.03
C ARG A 55 -9.19 3.44 13.29
N ARG A 56 -9.57 3.68 14.54
CA ARG A 56 -10.04 4.97 15.03
C ARG A 56 -9.22 5.30 16.27
N TYR A 57 -8.65 6.50 16.31
CA TYR A 57 -7.82 6.95 17.43
C TYR A 57 -8.64 7.87 18.32
N ASP A 58 -8.63 7.61 19.62
CA ASP A 58 -9.29 8.47 20.58
C ASP A 58 -8.44 9.71 20.91
N ALA A 59 -9.03 10.63 21.67
CA ALA A 59 -8.37 11.87 22.06
C ALA A 59 -7.09 11.64 22.90
N ASN A 60 -7.05 10.57 23.71
CA ASN A 60 -5.89 10.27 24.55
C ASN A 60 -4.70 9.83 23.68
N HIS A 61 -4.93 8.97 22.70
CA HIS A 61 -3.91 8.56 21.75
C HIS A 61 -3.40 9.77 20.95
N LEU A 62 -4.31 10.57 20.40
CA LEU A 62 -3.92 11.75 19.59
C LEU A 62 -3.21 12.84 20.42
N ALA A 63 -3.45 12.90 21.74
CA ALA A 63 -2.69 13.76 22.64
C ALA A 63 -1.26 13.25 22.86
N GLN A 64 -1.06 11.93 22.89
CA GLN A 64 0.26 11.29 23.01
C GLN A 64 1.05 11.29 21.69
N HIS A 65 0.36 11.39 20.55
CA HIS A 65 0.94 11.44 19.20
C HIS A 65 0.65 12.79 18.53
N PRO A 66 1.28 13.88 18.98
CA PRO A 66 0.94 15.24 18.54
C PRO A 66 1.23 15.51 17.07
N LYS A 67 2.08 14.71 16.40
CA LYS A 67 2.40 14.87 14.98
C LYS A 67 1.50 14.01 14.08
N GLN A 68 0.59 13.23 14.66
CA GLN A 68 -0.32 12.38 13.91
C GLN A 68 -1.39 13.22 13.20
N LYS A 69 -1.43 13.11 11.88
CA LYS A 69 -2.43 13.76 11.02
C LYS A 69 -3.69 12.92 10.90
N VAL A 70 -3.56 11.59 10.85
CA VAL A 70 -4.67 10.66 10.65
C VAL A 70 -5.37 10.34 11.98
N SER A 71 -6.67 10.65 12.09
CA SER A 71 -7.49 10.32 13.25
C SER A 71 -8.30 9.03 13.10
N ALA A 72 -8.60 8.65 11.86
CA ALA A 72 -9.18 7.35 11.53
C ALA A 72 -8.71 6.89 10.15
N MET A 73 -8.58 5.58 9.99
CA MET A 73 -8.19 4.92 8.76
C MET A 73 -9.09 3.72 8.49
N LYS A 74 -9.50 3.55 7.24
CA LYS A 74 -10.13 2.34 6.73
C LYS A 74 -9.33 1.82 5.55
N LEU A 75 -9.06 0.53 5.51
CA LEU A 75 -8.36 -0.13 4.42
C LEU A 75 -9.22 -1.30 3.96
N LEU A 76 -9.66 -1.25 2.71
CA LEU A 76 -10.29 -2.36 2.03
C LEU A 76 -9.29 -2.93 1.03
N VAL A 77 -8.94 -4.20 1.19
CA VAL A 77 -8.21 -4.97 0.19
C VAL A 77 -9.19 -5.92 -0.48
N SER A 78 -9.14 -6.01 -1.80
CA SER A 78 -9.96 -6.95 -2.57
C SER A 78 -9.09 -7.80 -3.48
N ALA A 79 -9.53 -9.04 -3.66
CA ALA A 79 -9.03 -9.95 -4.67
C ALA A 79 -10.18 -10.31 -5.61
N GLU A 80 -9.94 -10.28 -6.91
CA GLU A 80 -10.91 -10.62 -7.94
C GLU A 80 -10.24 -11.52 -8.97
N ASP A 81 -10.89 -12.63 -9.30
CA ASP A 81 -10.44 -13.47 -10.40
C ASP A 81 -10.57 -12.68 -11.71
N ALA A 82 -9.49 -12.64 -12.49
CA ALA A 82 -9.44 -12.03 -13.80
C ALA A 82 -9.24 -13.13 -14.85
N PRO A 83 -10.32 -13.74 -15.39
CA PRO A 83 -10.21 -14.88 -16.30
C PRO A 83 -9.47 -14.54 -17.61
N GLU A 84 -9.63 -13.32 -18.10
CA GLU A 84 -8.96 -12.79 -19.31
C GLU A 84 -7.44 -12.80 -19.12
N ASP A 85 -6.98 -12.38 -17.93
CA ASP A 85 -5.55 -12.28 -17.57
C ASP A 85 -5.00 -13.58 -16.97
N LYS A 86 -5.87 -14.58 -16.73
CA LYS A 86 -5.56 -15.86 -16.08
C LYS A 86 -4.83 -15.69 -14.74
N THR A 87 -5.16 -14.62 -14.03
CA THR A 87 -4.56 -14.29 -12.73
C THR A 87 -5.62 -13.76 -11.77
N THR A 88 -5.24 -13.58 -10.51
CA THR A 88 -6.02 -12.86 -9.52
C THR A 88 -5.50 -11.43 -9.45
N ASN A 89 -6.40 -10.46 -9.62
CA ASN A 89 -6.08 -9.06 -9.47
C ASN A 89 -6.35 -8.63 -8.02
N TYR A 90 -5.40 -7.89 -7.44
CA TYR A 90 -5.53 -7.32 -6.11
C TYR A 90 -5.65 -5.81 -6.22
N SER A 91 -6.55 -5.23 -5.43
CA SER A 91 -6.72 -3.78 -5.36
C SER A 91 -6.94 -3.35 -3.93
N PHE A 92 -6.70 -2.07 -3.68
CA PHE A 92 -6.97 -1.47 -2.39
C PHE A 92 -7.81 -0.20 -2.54
N ARG A 93 -8.55 0.09 -1.46
CA ARG A 93 -9.17 1.38 -1.22
C ARG A 93 -8.81 1.80 0.21
N LEU A 94 -8.25 2.99 0.34
CA LEU A 94 -7.85 3.60 1.60
C LEU A 94 -8.76 4.79 1.87
N GLY A 95 -9.37 4.84 3.05
CA GLY A 95 -10.08 6.01 3.56
C GLY A 95 -9.39 6.57 4.80
N VAL A 96 -9.31 7.90 4.89
CA VAL A 96 -8.67 8.63 5.99
C VAL A 96 -9.55 9.78 6.44
N ILE A 97 -9.64 9.95 7.76
CA ILE A 97 -10.15 11.16 8.40
C ILE A 97 -8.97 11.89 9.05
N TYR A 98 -8.74 13.14 8.65
CA TYR A 98 -7.70 13.97 9.25
C TYR A 98 -8.16 14.59 10.57
N ARG A 99 -7.24 14.70 11.52
CA ARG A 99 -7.48 15.27 12.85
C ARG A 99 -7.90 16.74 12.79
N HIS A 100 -7.26 17.53 11.93
CA HIS A 100 -7.43 19.00 11.87
C HIS A 100 -7.98 19.48 10.54
N ARG A 101 -8.68 18.58 9.82
CA ARG A 101 -9.27 18.89 8.52
C ARG A 101 -10.55 18.12 8.31
N SER A 102 -11.62 18.84 7.98
CA SER A 102 -12.91 18.26 7.67
C SER A 102 -12.93 17.66 6.26
N GLY A 103 -13.57 16.51 6.13
CA GLY A 103 -13.77 15.81 4.87
C GLY A 103 -13.47 14.33 5.01
N ASN A 104 -13.98 13.54 4.06
CA ASN A 104 -13.62 12.14 3.93
C ASN A 104 -12.63 12.03 2.78
N PHE A 105 -11.41 11.60 3.08
CA PHE A 105 -10.36 11.51 2.09
C PHE A 105 -10.13 10.07 1.71
N ASP A 106 -9.91 9.80 0.44
CA ASP A 106 -9.64 8.46 -0.03
C ASP A 106 -8.60 8.38 -1.14
N SER A 107 -8.11 7.16 -1.30
CA SER A 107 -7.18 6.78 -2.35
C SER A 107 -7.45 5.33 -2.74
N SER A 108 -7.18 4.97 -3.97
CA SER A 108 -7.36 3.60 -4.45
C SER A 108 -6.41 3.29 -5.58
N GLY A 109 -6.16 2.01 -5.79
CA GLY A 109 -5.33 1.53 -6.87
C GLY A 109 -5.15 0.01 -6.79
N TYR A 110 -4.08 -0.47 -7.40
CA TYR A 110 -3.79 -1.89 -7.52
C TYR A 110 -2.70 -2.32 -6.55
N CYS A 111 -2.71 -3.60 -6.19
CA CYS A 111 -1.66 -4.23 -5.43
C CYS A 111 -0.97 -5.29 -6.27
N ASN A 112 0.34 -5.43 -6.07
CA ASN A 112 1.08 -6.58 -6.56
C ASN A 112 0.62 -7.85 -5.84
N HIS A 113 0.96 -9.00 -6.43
CA HIS A 113 0.95 -10.26 -5.70
C HIS A 113 1.85 -10.19 -4.46
N ALA A 114 1.62 -11.11 -3.53
CA ALA A 114 2.41 -11.20 -2.30
C ALA A 114 3.91 -11.26 -2.59
N VAL A 115 4.68 -10.42 -1.91
CA VAL A 115 6.14 -10.36 -2.01
C VAL A 115 6.76 -10.52 -0.63
N ALA A 116 7.96 -11.10 -0.56
CA ALA A 116 8.74 -11.16 0.67
C ALA A 116 9.56 -9.88 0.84
N THR A 117 9.76 -9.47 2.09
CA THR A 117 10.77 -8.44 2.39
C THR A 117 12.16 -8.98 2.14
N GLU A 118 13.15 -8.11 1.91
CA GLU A 118 14.55 -8.51 1.71
C GLU A 118 15.10 -9.36 2.87
N SER A 119 14.60 -9.15 4.08
CA SER A 119 14.96 -9.96 5.25
C SER A 119 14.24 -11.31 5.34
N GLY A 120 13.29 -11.60 4.44
CA GLY A 120 12.45 -12.81 4.42
C GLY A 120 11.49 -12.96 5.61
N HIS A 121 11.38 -11.95 6.48
CA HIS A 121 10.66 -12.04 7.75
C HIS A 121 9.19 -11.60 7.68
N GLU A 122 8.80 -10.96 6.58
CA GLU A 122 7.45 -10.48 6.37
C GLU A 122 7.04 -10.71 4.91
N ILE A 123 5.77 -11.06 4.72
CA ILE A 123 5.12 -11.13 3.42
C ILE A 123 4.10 -10.01 3.40
N ARG A 124 4.03 -9.28 2.29
CA ARG A 124 3.14 -8.14 2.13
C ARG A 124 2.67 -7.96 0.71
N PHE A 125 1.59 -7.20 0.57
CA PHE A 125 1.27 -6.54 -0.69
C PHE A 125 1.99 -5.20 -0.78
N GLU A 126 2.36 -4.83 -2.00
CA GLU A 126 2.77 -3.47 -2.36
C GLU A 126 1.65 -2.89 -3.21
N CYS A 127 1.00 -1.84 -2.70
CA CYS A 127 -0.20 -1.26 -3.27
C CYS A 127 0.09 0.18 -3.71
N GLY A 128 -0.16 0.48 -4.98
CA GLY A 128 0.18 1.75 -5.60
C GLY A 128 -1.02 2.44 -6.24
N VAL A 129 -0.98 3.77 -6.24
CA VAL A 129 -1.92 4.61 -6.97
C VAL A 129 -1.31 4.93 -8.34
N ASP A 130 -2.13 4.85 -9.39
CA ASP A 130 -1.71 5.13 -10.75
C ASP A 130 -1.14 6.55 -10.91
N CYS A 131 -0.30 6.73 -11.94
CA CYS A 131 0.29 8.02 -12.30
C CYS A 131 1.10 8.69 -11.17
N GLU A 132 2.00 7.92 -10.54
CA GLU A 132 2.91 8.39 -9.48
C GLU A 132 2.18 8.93 -8.23
N GLY A 133 1.00 8.37 -7.93
CA GLY A 133 0.23 8.76 -6.75
C GLY A 133 0.74 8.18 -5.42
N GLY A 134 1.92 7.56 -5.40
CA GLY A 134 2.47 6.89 -4.21
C GLY A 134 1.74 5.59 -3.87
N GLY A 135 1.80 5.16 -2.61
CA GLY A 135 1.24 3.88 -2.20
C GLY A 135 1.45 3.51 -0.73
N ILE A 136 1.00 2.30 -0.41
CA ILE A 136 1.18 1.67 0.90
C ILE A 136 1.63 0.22 0.72
N SER A 137 2.43 -0.27 1.66
CA SER A 137 2.62 -1.71 1.81
C SER A 137 1.66 -2.25 2.86
N VAL A 138 1.13 -3.44 2.65
CA VAL A 138 0.13 -4.07 3.53
C VAL A 138 0.59 -5.47 3.93
N ALA A 139 1.01 -5.61 5.19
CA ALA A 139 1.30 -6.91 5.80
C ALA A 139 0.20 -7.30 6.80
N LEU A 140 0.25 -8.53 7.32
CA LEU A 140 -0.62 -8.98 8.41
C LEU A 140 0.16 -9.12 9.72
N SER A 141 -0.51 -8.83 10.84
CA SER A 141 -0.03 -9.25 12.15
C SER A 141 0.07 -10.78 12.23
N LYS A 142 0.90 -11.29 13.15
CA LYS A 142 1.12 -12.74 13.30
C LYS A 142 -0.15 -13.53 13.63
N ASP A 143 -1.14 -12.87 14.24
CA ASP A 143 -2.42 -13.44 14.65
C ASP A 143 -3.56 -13.15 13.66
N ASP A 144 -3.26 -12.54 12.50
CA ASP A 144 -4.19 -12.20 11.42
C ASP A 144 -5.32 -11.22 11.78
N LYS A 145 -5.28 -10.65 12.99
CA LYS A 145 -6.31 -9.75 13.52
C LYS A 145 -6.12 -8.30 13.10
N SER A 146 -4.96 -7.93 12.56
CA SER A 146 -4.69 -6.57 12.08
C SER A 146 -3.85 -6.62 10.81
N ALA A 147 -4.00 -5.62 9.95
CA ALA A 147 -3.02 -5.32 8.93
C ALA A 147 -2.04 -4.24 9.42
N ILE A 148 -0.80 -4.34 8.95
CA ILE A 148 0.25 -3.34 9.15
C ILE A 148 0.41 -2.59 7.83
N ALA A 149 -0.21 -1.42 7.75
CA ALA A 149 -0.12 -0.53 6.60
C ALA A 149 1.07 0.41 6.79
N ARG A 150 2.10 0.30 5.94
CA ARG A 150 3.26 1.21 5.96
C ARG A 150 3.16 2.16 4.80
N LEU A 151 3.23 3.44 5.12
CA LEU A 151 3.11 4.54 4.19
C LEU A 151 4.49 5.14 3.91
N SER A 152 4.74 5.50 2.66
CA SER A 152 5.80 6.43 2.25
C SER A 152 5.18 7.78 1.90
N SER A 153 4.39 7.80 0.85
CA SER A 153 3.45 8.87 0.52
C SER A 153 2.32 8.30 -0.31
N ILE A 154 1.14 8.92 -0.23
CA ILE A 154 0.00 8.52 -1.06
C ILE A 154 -0.88 9.74 -1.36
N ARG A 155 -1.30 9.86 -2.61
CA ARG A 155 -2.22 10.89 -3.08
C ARG A 155 -3.63 10.58 -2.58
N MET A 156 -4.30 11.59 -2.08
CA MET A 156 -5.60 11.54 -1.43
C MET A 156 -6.55 12.54 -2.10
N TRP A 157 -7.77 12.11 -2.35
CA TRP A 157 -8.85 12.92 -2.90
C TRP A 157 -9.93 13.14 -1.85
N ASN A 158 -10.60 14.29 -1.89
CA ASN A 158 -11.73 14.54 -1.01
C ASN A 158 -13.00 13.97 -1.63
N ARG A 159 -13.49 12.85 -1.11
CA ARG A 159 -14.71 12.20 -1.60
C ARG A 159 -15.94 13.10 -1.54
N ASN A 160 -15.98 14.07 -0.63
CA ASN A 160 -17.08 15.03 -0.56
C ASN A 160 -17.05 16.08 -1.69
N LYS A 161 -15.98 16.13 -2.47
CA LYS A 161 -15.78 17.05 -3.60
C LYS A 161 -15.15 16.30 -4.80
N PRO A 162 -15.90 15.39 -5.45
CA PRO A 162 -15.35 14.53 -6.50
C PRO A 162 -14.97 15.28 -7.78
N ASP A 163 -15.54 16.46 -8.02
CA ASP A 163 -15.24 17.32 -9.18
C ASP A 163 -14.07 18.28 -8.92
N ASP A 164 -13.45 18.21 -7.73
CA ASP A 164 -12.29 19.00 -7.37
C ASP A 164 -11.02 18.19 -7.68
N ASP A 165 -10.28 18.61 -8.71
CA ASP A 165 -9.00 18.01 -9.10
C ASP A 165 -7.91 18.23 -8.02
N ALA A 166 -8.21 18.96 -6.94
CA ALA A 166 -7.34 19.14 -5.79
C ALA A 166 -7.11 17.81 -5.06
N SER A 167 -6.07 17.10 -5.48
CA SER A 167 -5.48 16.00 -4.75
C SER A 167 -4.39 16.51 -3.80
N GLU A 168 -4.28 15.91 -2.62
CA GLU A 168 -3.20 16.19 -1.67
C GLU A 168 -2.40 14.94 -1.36
N GLU A 169 -1.16 15.12 -0.91
CA GLU A 169 -0.30 14.00 -0.56
C GLU A 169 -0.30 13.76 0.96
N LEU A 170 -0.75 12.57 1.38
CA LEU A 170 -0.51 12.08 2.72
C LEU A 170 0.93 11.55 2.77
N LEU A 171 1.84 12.37 3.28
CA LEU A 171 3.23 11.99 3.53
C LEU A 171 3.38 11.19 4.83
N ALA A 172 4.26 10.20 4.84
CA ALA A 172 4.72 9.55 6.07
C ALA A 172 5.37 10.58 7.01
N GLY A 173 4.86 10.63 8.24
CA GLY A 173 5.39 11.45 9.32
C GLY A 173 5.93 10.60 10.46
N ALA A 174 6.42 11.25 11.52
CA ALA A 174 6.86 10.55 12.73
C ALA A 174 5.75 9.66 13.34
N ASP A 175 4.50 10.11 13.28
CA ASP A 175 3.33 9.39 13.80
C ASP A 175 2.40 8.83 12.69
N ASP A 176 2.72 9.03 11.40
CA ASP A 176 1.87 8.60 10.26
C ASP A 176 2.63 7.68 9.28
N LYS A 177 3.70 7.00 9.72
CA LYS A 177 4.47 6.10 8.86
C LYS A 177 3.95 4.66 8.85
N ILE A 178 3.44 4.19 9.99
CA ILE A 178 3.00 2.81 10.18
C ILE A 178 1.68 2.82 10.94
N PHE A 179 0.67 2.22 10.34
CA PHE A 179 -0.64 2.07 10.93
C PHE A 179 -0.91 0.59 11.18
N ARG A 180 -1.23 0.26 12.43
CA ARG A 180 -1.89 -1.00 12.75
C ARG A 180 -3.39 -0.77 12.63
N VAL A 181 -4.01 -1.40 11.63
CA VAL A 181 -5.45 -1.33 11.37
C VAL A 181 -6.09 -2.67 11.69
N ASP A 182 -7.15 -2.66 12.50
CA ASP A 182 -7.73 -3.87 13.05
C ASP A 182 -8.75 -4.46 12.07
N ARG A 183 -8.73 -5.78 11.87
CA ARG A 183 -9.67 -6.47 10.97
C ARG A 183 -11.09 -6.21 11.44
N ALA A 184 -11.95 -5.88 10.48
CA ALA A 184 -13.34 -5.54 10.71
C ALA A 184 -14.25 -6.25 9.70
N ASP A 185 -15.55 -6.17 9.96
CA ASP A 185 -16.58 -6.59 9.02
C ASP A 185 -16.48 -5.77 7.71
N ALA A 186 -16.68 -6.41 6.56
CA ALA A 186 -16.57 -5.76 5.26
C ALA A 186 -17.46 -4.51 5.12
N ARG A 187 -18.61 -4.49 5.80
CA ARG A 187 -19.57 -3.37 5.79
C ARG A 187 -18.99 -2.08 6.38
N GLU A 188 -18.01 -2.17 7.29
CA GLU A 188 -17.32 -0.98 7.82
C GLU A 188 -16.59 -0.20 6.71
N CYS A 189 -16.14 -0.89 5.66
CA CYS A 189 -15.46 -0.31 4.51
C CYS A 189 -16.40 0.01 3.34
N ALA A 190 -17.72 -0.21 3.47
CA ALA A 190 -18.67 -0.07 2.37
C ALA A 190 -18.68 1.33 1.74
N GLU A 191 -18.46 2.38 2.53
CA GLU A 191 -18.39 3.74 2.01
C GLU A 191 -17.25 3.96 1.00
N LEU A 192 -16.19 3.13 1.04
CA LEU A 192 -15.06 3.22 0.11
C LEU A 192 -15.42 2.71 -1.30
N VAL A 193 -16.49 1.92 -1.43
CA VAL A 193 -16.89 1.30 -2.69
C VAL A 193 -17.82 2.23 -3.47
N THR A 194 -17.38 2.61 -4.67
CA THR A 194 -18.09 3.56 -5.54
C THR A 194 -19.00 2.87 -6.56
N ASP A 195 -18.67 1.66 -7.01
CA ASP A 195 -19.54 0.89 -7.90
C ASP A 195 -20.76 0.33 -7.15
N ARG A 196 -21.95 0.51 -7.72
CA ARG A 196 -23.20 0.16 -7.05
C ARG A 196 -23.42 -1.35 -6.91
N LYS A 197 -22.98 -2.13 -7.91
CA LYS A 197 -23.13 -3.60 -7.88
C LYS A 197 -22.16 -4.18 -6.87
N GLU A 198 -20.93 -3.69 -6.87
CA GLU A 198 -19.90 -4.03 -5.91
C GLU A 198 -20.34 -3.72 -4.47
N LEU A 199 -20.88 -2.52 -4.26
CA LEU A 199 -21.38 -2.09 -2.95
C LEU A 199 -22.52 -2.98 -2.45
N ALA A 200 -23.45 -3.36 -3.33
CA ALA A 200 -24.52 -4.28 -2.97
C ALA A 200 -23.96 -5.65 -2.54
N ALA A 201 -23.03 -6.22 -3.31
CA ALA A 201 -22.40 -7.49 -2.99
C ALA A 201 -21.64 -7.45 -1.65
N LEU A 202 -20.91 -6.37 -1.38
CA LEU A 202 -20.18 -6.17 -0.12
C LEU A 202 -21.11 -6.11 1.08
N ARG A 203 -22.27 -5.46 0.95
CA ARG A 203 -23.26 -5.31 2.04
C ARG A 203 -24.00 -6.60 2.39
N HIS A 204 -23.99 -7.58 1.51
CA HIS A 204 -24.60 -8.90 1.72
C HIS A 204 -23.62 -9.94 2.29
N LYS A 205 -22.35 -9.58 2.50
CA LYS A 205 -21.41 -10.37 3.31
C LYS A 205 -21.57 -10.07 4.79
#